data_AF-A0A949DR14-F1
#
_entry.id   AF-A0A949DR14-F1
#
_cell.length_a   1.000
_cell.length_b   1.000
_cell.length_c   1.000
_cell.angle_alpha   90.00
_cell.angle_beta   90.00
_cell.angle_gamma   90.00
#
_symmetry.space_group_name_H-M   'P 1'
#
loop_
_entity.id
_entity.type
_entity.pdbx_description
1 polymer ?
#
loop_
_entity_poly.entity_id
_entity_poly.type
_entity_poly.pdbx_seq_one_letter_code
_entity_poly.pdbx_strand_id
1 'polypeptide(L)'
;MKNSELAKVFYKIAEYLKMDRVPFKPQAYEKAAIGIEALDKNIKDIYKKGGLKALEEIPGVGKSIAEKIEECLKTGRVKYYEEFRKKLPINLEEITKVEGVGSQKAKMLYEKLGIKNLAELEAAAKKGEIRTIAGFGEKTEKNILEGIAFVKKNTGRFLLGNIMPPVKEIYKKLKKLKEVEKIDIAGSVRRMKETIGDVDFLIISKNPKPIIDFFVSLPEVIKIWNKGKTKSSVRTKYGFDMDIRVVPEKSYGAALQYFTGSKEHNIVLRKIAIEKGLKLNEYGIFSAPGGSAAGGRKSKMLPSKNEKDIYKTLGLQWIPPELRENQGEIEAAQKNSLPFLVGYGDIKGDLHCHSSWGTAKNSIEEIANAAISMGYEYIGISDHTKFLKIERGLDEKQLAQQREEIKKLNAKFQNPNAKSNPKSLATRDLAKPDKCQIKKFRILQGCEANILADGSLDIKDEALAKLDYVIAGVHSNFKMPKEKMTERIIRAIKNPNVDIISHPTGRLIQKRDEYLIDFDKILAAAKAA
;
A
#
# COMPACT_ATOMS: atom_id res chain seq x y z
N MET A 1 8.99 20.02 -17.76
CA MET A 1 9.00 18.56 -17.95
C MET A 1 9.93 17.96 -16.92
N LYS A 2 9.46 16.98 -16.16
CA LYS A 2 10.26 16.24 -15.16
C LYS A 2 11.00 15.09 -15.85
N ASN A 3 12.15 14.67 -15.29
CA ASN A 3 12.94 13.55 -15.83
C ASN A 3 12.09 12.28 -15.98
N SER A 4 11.21 12.00 -15.01
CA SER A 4 10.29 10.87 -15.02
C SER A 4 9.22 10.95 -16.10
N GLU A 5 8.77 12.14 -16.51
CA GLU A 5 7.82 12.30 -17.61
C GLU A 5 8.48 11.99 -18.95
N LEU A 6 9.72 12.45 -19.14
CA LEU A 6 10.50 12.17 -20.34
C LEU A 6 10.86 10.67 -20.43
N ALA A 7 11.33 10.07 -19.34
CA ALA A 7 11.65 8.64 -19.32
C ALA A 7 10.44 7.76 -19.68
N LYS A 8 9.24 8.11 -19.19
CA LYS A 8 7.99 7.43 -19.59
C LYS A 8 7.75 7.45 -21.09
N VAL A 9 8.02 8.57 -21.77
CA VAL A 9 7.90 8.64 -23.23
C VAL A 9 8.86 7.65 -23.90
N PHE A 10 10.10 7.54 -23.41
CA PHE A 10 11.12 6.66 -23.99
C PHE A 10 10.83 5.18 -23.73
N TYR A 11 10.31 4.82 -22.54
CA TYR A 11 9.79 3.46 -22.30
C TYR A 11 8.66 3.11 -23.27
N LYS A 12 7.73 4.04 -23.54
CA LYS A 12 6.64 3.80 -24.50
C LYS A 12 7.15 3.62 -25.93
N ILE A 13 8.14 4.42 -26.37
CA ILE A 13 8.78 4.22 -27.67
C ILE A 13 9.42 2.82 -27.75
N ALA A 14 10.11 2.39 -26.69
CA ALA A 14 10.69 1.05 -26.65
C ALA A 14 9.63 -0.05 -26.77
N GLU A 15 8.49 0.13 -26.11
CA GLU A 15 7.36 -0.80 -26.17
C GLU A 15 6.79 -0.92 -27.59
N TYR A 16 6.54 0.21 -28.27
CA TYR A 16 6.09 0.21 -29.67
C TYR A 16 7.09 -0.48 -30.60
N LEU A 17 8.38 -0.20 -30.45
CA LEU A 17 9.42 -0.84 -31.25
C LEU A 17 9.51 -2.35 -31.00
N LYS A 18 9.25 -2.83 -29.78
CA LYS A 18 9.13 -4.26 -29.47
C LYS A 18 7.93 -4.90 -30.16
N MET A 19 6.80 -4.18 -30.26
CA MET A 19 5.63 -4.67 -30.99
C MET A 19 5.91 -4.82 -32.48
N ASP A 20 6.72 -3.91 -33.05
CA ASP A 20 7.16 -3.95 -34.44
C ASP A 20 8.32 -4.94 -34.68
N ARG A 21 8.75 -5.68 -33.65
CA ARG A 21 9.87 -6.64 -33.69
C ARG A 21 11.18 -6.01 -34.19
N VAL A 22 11.37 -4.70 -33.94
CA VAL A 22 12.59 -4.00 -34.33
C VAL A 22 13.74 -4.49 -33.44
N PRO A 23 14.84 -5.01 -34.02
CA PRO A 23 15.96 -5.51 -33.24
C PRO A 23 16.79 -4.35 -32.66
N PHE A 24 17.35 -4.55 -31.46
CA PHE A 24 18.32 -3.69 -30.76
C PHE A 24 17.87 -2.28 -30.35
N LYS A 25 17.03 -1.60 -31.14
CA LYS A 25 16.53 -0.24 -30.86
C LYS A 25 15.70 -0.16 -29.58
N PRO A 26 14.79 -1.11 -29.26
CA PRO A 26 14.05 -1.03 -28.01
C PRO A 26 14.95 -0.99 -26.77
N GLN A 27 16.00 -1.83 -26.73
CA GLN A 27 16.92 -1.85 -25.60
C GLN A 27 17.67 -0.53 -25.44
N ALA A 28 17.97 0.17 -26.54
CA ALA A 28 18.59 1.49 -26.50
C ALA A 28 17.67 2.53 -25.85
N TYR A 29 16.38 2.55 -26.22
CA TYR A 29 15.40 3.46 -25.59
C TYR A 29 15.14 3.13 -24.11
N GLU A 30 15.13 1.84 -23.73
CA GLU A 30 15.03 1.44 -22.31
C GLU A 30 16.25 1.87 -21.50
N LYS A 31 17.46 1.67 -22.02
CA LYS A 31 18.69 2.12 -21.37
C LYS A 31 18.72 3.64 -21.21
N ALA A 32 18.30 4.39 -22.24
CA ALA A 32 18.16 5.84 -22.15
C ALA A 32 17.15 6.27 -21.10
N ALA A 33 15.97 5.64 -21.04
CA ALA A 33 14.96 5.94 -20.04
C ALA A 33 15.48 5.71 -18.60
N ILE A 34 16.18 4.59 -18.36
CA ILE A 34 16.84 4.29 -17.08
C ILE A 34 17.89 5.36 -16.75
N GLY A 35 18.72 5.74 -17.71
CA GLY A 35 19.73 6.78 -17.54
C GLY A 35 19.12 8.13 -17.16
N ILE A 36 18.01 8.51 -17.81
CA ILE A 36 17.27 9.76 -17.54
C ILE A 36 16.64 9.74 -16.14
N GLU A 37 16.04 8.62 -15.72
CA GLU A 37 15.45 8.48 -14.37
C GLU A 37 16.51 8.56 -13.27
N ALA A 38 17.72 8.07 -13.53
CA ALA A 38 18.82 8.06 -12.59
C ALA A 38 19.49 9.42 -12.37
N LEU A 39 19.07 10.48 -13.09
CA LEU A 39 19.65 11.81 -12.97
C LEU A 39 19.17 12.52 -11.70
N ASP A 40 20.12 12.90 -10.85
CA ASP A 40 19.87 13.73 -9.64
C ASP A 40 19.48 15.18 -9.99
N LYS A 41 19.87 15.65 -11.18
CA LYS A 41 19.59 17.02 -11.67
C LYS A 41 18.52 16.98 -12.75
N ASN A 42 17.74 18.05 -12.85
CA ASN A 42 16.76 18.17 -13.92
C ASN A 42 17.46 18.16 -15.28
N ILE A 43 17.01 17.31 -16.20
CA ILE A 43 17.61 17.15 -17.52
C ILE A 43 17.59 18.45 -18.33
N LYS A 44 16.63 19.35 -18.06
CA LYS A 44 16.57 20.69 -18.65
C LYS A 44 17.78 21.55 -18.24
N ASP A 45 18.27 21.39 -17.03
CA ASP A 45 19.42 22.15 -16.52
C ASP A 45 20.74 21.60 -17.07
N ILE A 46 20.82 20.28 -17.26
CA ILE A 46 21.95 19.62 -17.95
C ILE A 46 22.04 20.12 -19.39
N TYR A 47 20.93 20.12 -20.11
CA TYR A 47 20.86 20.63 -21.48
C TYR A 47 21.22 22.12 -21.57
N LYS A 48 20.72 22.97 -20.65
CA LYS A 48 21.08 24.40 -20.63
C LYS A 48 22.58 24.65 -20.44
N LYS A 49 23.28 23.78 -19.70
CA LYS A 49 24.69 23.97 -19.38
C LYS A 49 25.65 23.49 -20.46
N GLY A 50 25.32 22.42 -21.18
CA GLY A 50 26.25 21.81 -22.15
C GLY A 50 25.61 21.33 -23.45
N GLY A 51 24.37 21.72 -23.73
CA GLY A 51 23.66 21.41 -24.96
C GLY A 51 23.53 19.91 -25.22
N LEU A 52 23.59 19.52 -26.51
CA LEU A 52 23.49 18.13 -26.94
C LEU A 52 24.63 17.25 -26.39
N LYS A 53 25.86 17.77 -26.31
CA LYS A 53 27.01 16.99 -25.80
C LYS A 53 26.80 16.55 -24.35
N ALA A 54 26.27 17.42 -23.49
CA ALA A 54 25.95 17.06 -22.11
C ALA A 54 24.79 16.04 -21.99
N LEU A 55 23.91 15.95 -23.00
CA LEU A 55 22.89 14.92 -23.05
C LEU A 55 23.46 13.56 -23.47
N GLU A 56 24.44 13.55 -24.38
CA GLU A 56 25.14 12.32 -24.81
C GLU A 56 26.00 11.69 -23.71
N GLU A 57 26.39 12.46 -22.69
CA GLU A 57 27.10 11.94 -21.52
C GLU A 57 26.20 11.13 -20.57
N ILE A 58 24.87 11.22 -20.73
CA ILE A 58 23.92 10.46 -19.90
C ILE A 58 24.05 8.97 -20.27
N PRO A 59 24.27 8.06 -19.29
CA PRO A 59 24.40 6.64 -19.56
C PRO A 59 23.22 6.08 -20.36
N GLY A 60 23.51 5.52 -21.54
CA GLY A 60 22.50 4.94 -22.43
C GLY A 60 21.88 5.93 -23.43
N VAL A 61 22.24 7.21 -23.40
CA VAL A 61 21.80 8.23 -24.36
C VAL A 61 22.88 8.45 -25.43
N GLY A 62 22.63 7.94 -26.64
CA GLY A 62 23.47 8.27 -27.80
C GLY A 62 22.95 9.50 -28.56
N LYS A 63 23.72 9.98 -29.55
CA LYS A 63 23.41 11.15 -30.38
C LYS A 63 21.93 11.25 -30.84
N SER A 64 21.41 10.18 -31.44
CA SER A 64 20.02 10.18 -31.97
C SER A 64 18.92 10.21 -30.89
N ILE A 65 19.26 9.82 -29.65
CA ILE A 65 18.38 9.89 -28.49
C ILE A 65 18.50 11.28 -27.86
N ALA A 66 19.71 11.83 -27.77
CA ALA A 66 19.97 13.21 -27.33
C ALA A 66 19.20 14.24 -28.18
N GLU A 67 19.18 14.07 -29.50
CA GLU A 67 18.38 14.91 -30.43
C GLU A 67 16.87 14.86 -30.11
N LYS A 68 16.33 13.68 -29.74
CA LYS A 68 14.92 13.52 -29.36
C LYS A 68 14.62 14.09 -27.98
N ILE A 69 15.57 14.00 -27.06
CA ILE A 69 15.47 14.66 -25.75
C ILE A 69 15.41 16.17 -25.97
N GLU A 70 16.31 16.72 -26.79
CA GLU A 70 16.32 18.13 -27.14
C GLU A 70 14.98 18.57 -27.78
N GLU A 71 14.48 17.81 -28.76
CA GLU A 71 13.17 18.06 -29.39
C GLU A 71 12.06 18.14 -28.32
N CYS A 72 12.03 17.19 -27.40
CA CYS A 72 11.06 17.15 -26.32
C CYS A 72 11.18 18.34 -25.37
N LEU A 73 12.41 18.76 -25.05
CA LEU A 73 12.65 19.91 -24.18
C LEU A 73 12.25 21.25 -24.82
N LYS A 74 12.40 21.38 -26.15
CA LYS A 74 12.03 22.58 -26.91
C LYS A 74 10.53 22.66 -27.21
N THR A 75 9.93 21.55 -27.62
CA THR A 75 8.56 21.51 -28.16
C THR A 75 7.53 20.91 -27.20
N GLY A 76 7.98 20.27 -26.13
CA GLY A 76 7.14 19.48 -25.22
C GLY A 76 6.71 18.12 -25.78
N ARG A 77 7.17 17.73 -26.97
CA ARG A 77 6.77 16.48 -27.65
C ARG A 77 7.95 15.82 -28.36
N VAL A 78 7.84 14.51 -28.60
CA VAL A 78 8.78 13.76 -29.46
C VAL A 78 8.00 13.32 -30.70
N LYS A 79 8.31 13.86 -31.88
CA LYS A 79 7.59 13.53 -33.12
C LYS A 79 7.58 12.03 -33.39
N TYR A 80 8.71 11.37 -33.11
CA TYR A 80 8.84 9.93 -33.27
C TYR A 80 7.83 9.13 -32.41
N TYR A 81 7.53 9.60 -31.20
CA TYR A 81 6.51 8.98 -30.35
C TYR A 81 5.08 9.26 -30.87
N GLU A 82 4.83 10.48 -31.34
CA GLU A 82 3.53 10.87 -31.90
C GLU A 82 3.18 10.09 -33.17
N GLU A 83 4.18 9.73 -33.99
CA GLU A 83 3.98 8.85 -35.15
C GLU A 83 3.47 7.46 -34.75
N PHE A 84 3.98 6.88 -33.68
CA PHE A 84 3.46 5.61 -33.15
C PHE A 84 2.05 5.76 -32.59
N ARG A 85 1.76 6.84 -31.85
CA ARG A 85 0.41 7.11 -31.32
C ARG A 85 -0.64 7.29 -32.40
N LYS A 86 -0.27 7.90 -33.54
CA LYS A 86 -1.17 8.05 -34.69
C LYS A 86 -1.43 6.71 -35.39
N LYS A 87 -0.41 5.86 -35.52
CA LYS A 87 -0.53 4.55 -36.18
C LYS A 87 -1.29 3.53 -35.32
N LEU A 88 -1.09 3.56 -34.00
CA LEU A 88 -1.69 2.66 -33.03
C LEU A 88 -2.31 3.47 -31.88
N PRO A 89 -3.50 4.09 -32.11
CA PRO A 89 -4.25 4.86 -31.12
C PRO A 89 -4.95 3.95 -30.09
N ILE A 90 -4.16 3.12 -29.42
CA ILE A 90 -4.61 2.14 -28.43
C ILE A 90 -4.19 2.56 -27.02
N ASN A 91 -5.06 2.33 -26.04
CA ASN A 91 -4.72 2.48 -24.63
C ASN A 91 -3.99 1.24 -24.13
N LEU A 92 -2.72 1.12 -24.48
CA LEU A 92 -1.88 -0.03 -24.13
C LEU A 92 -1.84 -0.28 -22.63
N GLU A 93 -1.75 0.77 -21.82
CA GLU A 93 -1.71 0.64 -20.36
C GLU A 93 -2.97 0.00 -19.78
N GLU A 94 -4.11 0.15 -20.44
CA GLU A 94 -5.39 -0.40 -19.99
C GLU A 94 -5.58 -1.83 -20.49
N ILE A 95 -5.27 -2.08 -21.76
CA ILE A 95 -5.39 -3.39 -22.39
C ILE A 95 -4.37 -4.38 -21.83
N THR A 96 -3.12 -3.95 -21.60
CA THR A 96 -2.06 -4.83 -21.11
C THR A 96 -2.19 -5.22 -19.64
N LYS A 97 -3.08 -4.55 -18.89
CA LYS A 97 -3.49 -4.99 -17.55
C LYS A 97 -4.32 -6.27 -17.60
N VAL A 98 -4.96 -6.57 -18.73
CA VAL A 98 -5.68 -7.83 -18.91
C VAL A 98 -4.66 -8.94 -19.06
N GLU A 99 -4.67 -9.84 -18.09
CA GLU A 99 -3.77 -10.97 -18.08
C GLU A 99 -3.89 -11.80 -19.37
N GLY A 100 -2.75 -12.16 -19.96
CA GLY A 100 -2.71 -12.88 -21.22
C GLY A 100 -2.79 -12.02 -22.48
N VAL A 101 -2.92 -10.69 -22.33
CA VAL A 101 -2.88 -9.69 -23.41
C VAL A 101 -1.64 -8.81 -23.26
N GLY A 102 -0.49 -9.29 -23.74
CA GLY A 102 0.71 -8.45 -23.85
C GLY A 102 0.65 -7.46 -25.02
N SER A 103 1.61 -6.54 -25.08
CA SER A 103 1.75 -5.49 -26.11
C SER A 103 1.57 -5.98 -27.55
N GLN A 104 2.13 -7.16 -27.88
CA GLN A 104 1.98 -7.77 -29.22
C GLN A 104 0.54 -8.23 -29.51
N LYS A 105 -0.12 -8.83 -28.53
CA LYS A 105 -1.51 -9.27 -28.64
C LYS A 105 -2.45 -8.07 -28.70
N ALA A 106 -2.17 -7.02 -27.94
CA ALA A 106 -2.91 -5.76 -28.00
C ALA A 106 -2.87 -5.14 -29.40
N LYS A 107 -1.68 -5.14 -30.04
CA LYS A 107 -1.54 -4.70 -31.44
C LYS A 107 -2.36 -5.57 -32.41
N MET A 108 -2.31 -6.89 -32.29
CA MET A 108 -3.11 -7.80 -33.15
C MET A 108 -4.63 -7.58 -32.99
N LEU A 109 -5.09 -7.37 -31.76
CA LEU A 109 -6.49 -7.08 -31.46
C LEU A 109 -6.95 -5.78 -32.10
N TYR A 110 -6.08 -4.77 -32.11
CA TYR A 110 -6.36 -3.51 -32.81
C TYR A 110 -6.34 -3.67 -34.34
N GLU A 111 -5.33 -4.32 -34.91
CA GLU A 111 -5.21 -4.48 -36.36
C GLU A 111 -6.33 -5.33 -36.96
N LYS A 112 -6.85 -6.31 -36.22
CA LYS A 112 -7.89 -7.23 -36.70
C LYS A 112 -9.31 -6.81 -36.34
N LEU A 113 -9.53 -6.24 -35.16
CA LEU A 113 -10.86 -5.92 -34.64
C LEU A 113 -11.05 -4.44 -34.28
N GLY A 114 -10.02 -3.60 -34.48
CA GLY A 114 -10.10 -2.17 -34.18
C GLY A 114 -10.18 -1.83 -32.69
N ILE A 115 -9.87 -2.78 -31.81
CA ILE A 115 -10.01 -2.63 -30.34
C ILE A 115 -8.97 -1.66 -29.78
N LYS A 116 -9.44 -0.56 -29.16
CA LYS A 116 -8.61 0.53 -28.64
C LYS A 116 -8.54 0.63 -27.12
N ASN A 117 -9.52 0.09 -26.40
CA ASN A 117 -9.62 0.20 -24.94
C ASN A 117 -10.22 -1.07 -24.32
N LEU A 118 -10.28 -1.12 -22.99
CA LEU A 118 -10.77 -2.28 -22.24
C LEU A 118 -12.25 -2.57 -22.49
N ALA A 119 -13.07 -1.54 -22.67
CA ALA A 119 -14.50 -1.69 -22.90
C ALA A 119 -14.78 -2.37 -24.25
N GLU A 120 -14.07 -1.96 -25.30
CA GLU A 120 -14.14 -2.58 -26.63
C GLU A 120 -13.60 -4.01 -26.61
N LEU A 121 -12.51 -4.26 -25.87
CA LEU A 121 -11.96 -5.61 -25.69
C LEU A 121 -12.99 -6.54 -25.03
N GLU A 122 -13.71 -6.07 -24.02
CA GLU A 122 -14.75 -6.85 -23.35
C GLU A 122 -15.94 -7.13 -24.27
N ALA A 123 -16.38 -6.13 -25.03
CA ALA A 123 -17.48 -6.29 -25.97
C ALA A 123 -17.14 -7.35 -27.02
N ALA A 124 -15.95 -7.29 -27.61
CA ALA A 124 -15.49 -8.26 -28.61
C ALA A 124 -15.34 -9.67 -28.02
N ALA A 125 -14.77 -9.76 -26.80
CA ALA A 125 -14.61 -11.05 -26.11
C ALA A 125 -15.96 -11.70 -25.76
N LYS A 126 -16.95 -10.92 -25.32
CA LYS A 126 -18.31 -11.41 -25.00
C LYS A 126 -19.07 -11.89 -26.23
N LYS A 127 -18.83 -11.27 -27.39
CA LYS A 127 -19.45 -11.64 -28.66
C LYS A 127 -18.78 -12.84 -29.34
N GLY A 128 -17.67 -13.34 -28.80
CA GLY A 128 -16.91 -14.42 -29.44
C GLY A 128 -16.14 -13.97 -30.68
N GLU A 129 -15.84 -12.68 -30.82
CA GLU A 129 -15.14 -12.15 -32.00
C GLU A 129 -13.63 -12.40 -31.90
N ILE A 130 -13.07 -12.46 -30.69
CA ILE A 130 -11.63 -12.61 -30.45
C ILE A 130 -11.16 -14.02 -30.84
N ARG A 131 -11.97 -15.06 -30.58
CA ARG A 131 -11.60 -16.45 -30.86
C ARG A 131 -11.32 -16.76 -32.34
N THR A 132 -11.69 -15.84 -33.24
CA THR A 132 -11.53 -15.95 -34.69
C THR A 132 -10.13 -15.51 -35.17
N ILE A 133 -9.35 -14.85 -34.31
CA ILE A 133 -8.01 -14.39 -34.64
C ILE A 133 -7.00 -15.52 -34.43
N ALA A 134 -6.14 -15.77 -35.43
CA ALA A 134 -5.03 -16.71 -35.30
C ALA A 134 -4.16 -16.38 -34.07
N GLY A 135 -4.01 -17.35 -33.15
CA GLY A 135 -3.31 -17.17 -31.87
C GLY A 135 -4.20 -16.81 -30.68
N PHE A 136 -5.50 -16.61 -30.90
CA PHE A 136 -6.51 -16.38 -29.87
C PHE A 136 -7.61 -17.43 -30.02
N GLY A 137 -7.42 -18.64 -29.47
CA GLY A 137 -8.51 -19.65 -29.43
C GLY A 137 -9.51 -19.39 -28.30
N GLU A 138 -10.54 -20.23 -28.18
CA GLU A 138 -11.60 -20.11 -27.15
C GLU A 138 -11.05 -20.02 -25.72
N LYS A 139 -10.00 -20.81 -25.41
CA LYS A 139 -9.31 -20.75 -24.12
C LYS A 139 -8.67 -19.38 -23.84
N THR A 140 -8.13 -18.74 -24.88
CA THR A 140 -7.52 -17.41 -24.75
C THR A 140 -8.60 -16.35 -24.54
N GLU A 141 -9.70 -16.42 -25.28
CA GLU A 141 -10.83 -15.50 -25.11
C GLU A 141 -11.47 -15.63 -23.72
N LYS A 142 -11.64 -16.86 -23.22
CA LYS A 142 -12.10 -17.10 -21.85
C LYS A 142 -11.16 -16.46 -20.82
N ASN A 143 -9.85 -16.65 -20.97
CA ASN A 143 -8.86 -16.02 -20.09
C ASN A 143 -8.90 -14.48 -20.17
N ILE A 144 -9.16 -13.92 -21.36
CA ILE A 144 -9.33 -12.48 -21.56
C ILE A 144 -10.57 -11.97 -20.81
N LEU A 145 -11.71 -12.66 -20.91
CA LEU A 145 -12.93 -12.31 -20.17
C LEU A 145 -12.73 -12.37 -18.65
N GLU A 146 -12.09 -13.42 -18.15
CA GLU A 146 -11.74 -13.57 -16.73
C GLU A 146 -10.77 -12.45 -16.29
N GLY A 147 -9.76 -12.13 -17.11
CA GLY A 147 -8.81 -11.05 -16.87
C GLY A 147 -9.47 -9.67 -16.87
N ILE A 148 -10.43 -9.41 -17.77
CA ILE A 148 -11.18 -8.14 -17.79
C ILE A 148 -12.05 -8.00 -16.56
N ALA A 149 -12.78 -9.05 -16.18
CA ALA A 149 -13.58 -9.05 -14.96
C ALA A 149 -12.72 -8.76 -13.73
N PHE A 150 -11.46 -9.19 -13.74
CA PHE A 150 -10.48 -8.88 -12.71
C PHE A 150 -10.00 -7.42 -12.76
N VAL A 151 -9.60 -6.89 -13.93
CA VAL A 151 -9.18 -5.49 -14.08
C VAL A 151 -10.31 -4.53 -13.70
N LYS A 152 -11.56 -4.89 -14.00
CA LYS A 152 -12.74 -4.11 -13.62
C LYS A 152 -13.09 -4.20 -12.13
N LYS A 153 -12.82 -5.33 -11.48
CA LYS A 153 -13.10 -5.53 -10.05
C LYS A 153 -11.96 -5.06 -9.14
N ASN A 154 -10.71 -5.11 -9.60
CA ASN A 154 -9.52 -4.81 -8.82
C ASN A 154 -8.54 -4.02 -9.68
N THR A 155 -8.04 -2.90 -9.17
CA THR A 155 -6.90 -2.15 -9.74
C THR A 155 -5.57 -2.92 -9.66
N GLY A 156 -5.61 -4.25 -9.48
CA GLY A 156 -4.47 -5.08 -9.10
C GLY A 156 -3.97 -4.82 -7.68
N ARG A 157 -4.70 -4.04 -6.88
CA ARG A 157 -4.38 -3.79 -5.46
C ARG A 157 -5.57 -4.08 -4.56
N PHE A 158 -5.29 -4.46 -3.32
CA PHE A 158 -6.25 -4.88 -2.32
C PHE A 158 -6.06 -4.11 -1.02
N LEU A 159 -7.13 -3.84 -0.29
CA LEU A 159 -7.03 -3.21 1.03
C LEU A 159 -6.31 -4.15 2.01
N LEU A 160 -5.34 -3.62 2.75
CA LEU A 160 -4.61 -4.38 3.77
C LEU A 160 -5.56 -5.04 4.77
N GLY A 161 -6.57 -4.30 5.24
CA GLY A 161 -7.57 -4.80 6.19
C GLY A 161 -8.38 -6.00 5.67
N ASN A 162 -8.57 -6.11 4.35
CA ASN A 162 -9.31 -7.21 3.74
C ASN A 162 -8.43 -8.44 3.52
N ILE A 163 -7.16 -8.25 3.17
CA ILE A 163 -6.25 -9.37 2.88
C ILE A 163 -5.52 -9.91 4.11
N MET A 164 -5.32 -9.09 5.14
CA MET A 164 -4.53 -9.47 6.30
C MET A 164 -5.12 -10.69 7.03
N PRO A 165 -6.44 -10.83 7.25
CA PRO A 165 -7.00 -12.02 7.87
C PRO A 165 -6.67 -13.34 7.14
N PRO A 166 -6.98 -13.52 5.84
CA PRO A 166 -6.62 -14.76 5.15
C PRO A 166 -5.10 -14.96 5.05
N VAL A 167 -4.31 -13.89 4.92
CA VAL A 167 -2.84 -13.98 4.92
C VAL A 167 -2.31 -14.51 6.25
N LYS A 168 -2.86 -14.04 7.39
CA LYS A 168 -2.51 -14.55 8.73
C LYS A 168 -2.88 -16.02 8.91
N GLU A 169 -4.00 -16.47 8.36
CA GLU A 169 -4.38 -17.89 8.38
C GLU A 169 -3.39 -18.75 7.59
N ILE A 170 -3.02 -18.32 6.38
CA ILE A 170 -2.05 -19.02 5.53
C ILE A 170 -0.66 -19.02 6.18
N TYR A 171 -0.23 -17.89 6.74
CA TYR A 171 1.00 -17.79 7.54
C TYR A 171 1.02 -18.85 8.65
N LYS A 172 -0.08 -19.01 9.40
CA LYS A 172 -0.19 -20.01 10.47
C LYS A 172 -0.12 -21.44 9.94
N LYS A 173 -0.73 -21.73 8.79
CA LYS A 173 -0.65 -23.04 8.14
C LYS A 173 0.79 -23.37 7.76
N LEU A 174 1.48 -22.44 7.09
CA LEU A 174 2.88 -22.61 6.69
C LEU A 174 3.82 -22.75 7.90
N LYS A 175 3.64 -21.92 8.93
CA LYS A 175 4.44 -21.93 10.16
C LYS A 175 4.39 -23.26 10.92
N LYS A 176 3.31 -24.05 10.77
CA LYS A 176 3.14 -25.35 11.43
C LYS A 176 3.89 -26.50 10.75
N LEU A 177 4.42 -26.31 9.55
CA LEU A 177 5.20 -27.33 8.86
C LEU A 177 6.52 -27.56 9.60
N LYS A 178 6.89 -28.82 9.85
CA LYS A 178 8.11 -29.19 10.57
C LYS A 178 9.39 -28.75 9.85
N GLU A 179 9.32 -28.59 8.52
CA GLU A 179 10.43 -28.15 7.69
C GLU A 179 10.69 -26.64 7.80
N VAL A 180 9.75 -25.86 8.34
CA VAL A 180 9.88 -24.41 8.48
C VAL A 180 10.61 -24.09 9.77
N GLU A 181 11.85 -23.61 9.65
CA GLU A 181 12.64 -23.13 10.79
C GLU A 181 12.19 -21.71 11.19
N LYS A 182 11.89 -20.87 10.20
CA LYS A 182 11.40 -19.50 10.37
C LYS A 182 10.57 -19.07 9.17
N ILE A 183 9.55 -18.23 9.41
CA ILE A 183 8.72 -17.64 8.37
C ILE A 183 8.34 -16.21 8.74
N ASP A 184 8.45 -15.31 7.76
CA ASP A 184 8.00 -13.92 7.86
C ASP A 184 7.21 -13.55 6.59
N ILE A 185 6.22 -12.68 6.78
CA ILE A 185 5.55 -11.99 5.66
C ILE A 185 6.46 -10.83 5.26
N ALA A 186 6.70 -10.65 3.97
CA ALA A 186 7.52 -9.58 3.40
C ALA A 186 6.66 -8.63 2.55
N GLY A 187 7.29 -7.93 1.61
CA GLY A 187 6.63 -7.05 0.67
C GLY A 187 5.91 -5.87 1.34
N SER A 188 4.90 -5.36 0.62
CA SER A 188 4.10 -4.22 1.07
C SER A 188 3.24 -4.52 2.30
N VAL A 189 2.92 -5.80 2.55
CA VAL A 189 2.17 -6.23 3.75
C VAL A 189 2.99 -5.96 5.01
N ARG A 190 4.29 -6.32 4.98
CA ARG A 190 5.20 -6.08 6.11
C ARG A 190 5.43 -4.59 6.39
N ARG A 191 5.34 -3.75 5.35
CA ARG A 191 5.45 -2.28 5.48
C ARG A 191 4.13 -1.60 5.83
N MET A 192 3.06 -2.37 6.06
CA MET A 192 1.75 -1.86 6.44
C MET A 192 1.14 -0.87 5.43
N LYS A 193 1.45 -1.03 4.14
CA LYS A 193 0.83 -0.22 3.08
C LYS A 193 -0.68 -0.41 3.06
N GLU A 194 -1.43 0.67 2.88
CA GLU A 194 -2.89 0.67 2.89
C GLU A 194 -3.49 -0.15 1.73
N THR A 195 -2.77 -0.24 0.60
CA THR A 195 -3.10 -1.13 -0.50
C THR A 195 -1.93 -2.04 -0.87
N ILE A 196 -2.23 -3.30 -1.18
CA ILE A 196 -1.28 -4.39 -1.39
C ILE A 196 -1.49 -4.98 -2.78
N GLY A 197 -0.41 -5.25 -3.51
CA GLY A 197 -0.51 -5.95 -4.81
C GLY A 197 -0.56 -7.46 -4.62
N ASP A 198 0.53 -7.99 -4.08
CA ASP A 198 0.80 -9.39 -3.80
C ASP A 198 1.28 -9.59 -2.36
N VAL A 199 1.36 -10.85 -1.95
CA VAL A 199 1.80 -11.26 -0.62
C VAL A 199 3.04 -12.12 -0.73
N ASP A 200 4.14 -11.66 -0.14
CA ASP A 200 5.40 -12.39 -0.11
C ASP A 200 5.58 -13.15 1.21
N PHE A 201 5.91 -14.43 1.15
CA PHE A 201 6.37 -15.23 2.28
C PHE A 201 7.84 -15.59 2.12
N LEU A 202 8.64 -15.31 3.16
CA LEU A 202 10.05 -15.68 3.21
C LEU A 202 10.29 -16.70 4.33
N ILE A 203 10.92 -17.81 3.96
CA ILE A 203 11.07 -18.98 4.83
C ILE A 203 12.53 -19.42 4.92
N ILE A 204 12.96 -19.79 6.13
CA ILE A 204 14.19 -20.55 6.36
C ILE A 204 13.85 -22.03 6.40
N SER A 205 14.52 -22.84 5.57
CA SER A 205 14.44 -24.29 5.62
C SER A 205 15.63 -24.95 4.92
N LYS A 206 16.06 -26.11 5.45
CA LYS A 206 16.99 -27.02 4.77
C LYS A 206 16.32 -27.95 3.78
N ASN A 207 14.99 -28.12 3.86
CA ASN A 207 14.21 -28.98 2.98
C ASN A 207 13.03 -28.21 2.33
N PRO A 208 13.28 -27.48 1.23
CA PRO A 208 12.28 -26.62 0.62
C PRO A 208 11.09 -27.36 -0.03
N LYS A 209 11.31 -28.60 -0.50
CA LYS A 209 10.35 -29.30 -1.37
C LYS A 209 8.98 -29.52 -0.70
N PRO A 210 8.88 -30.06 0.53
CA PRO A 210 7.59 -30.23 1.20
C PRO A 210 6.83 -28.91 1.41
N ILE A 211 7.55 -27.82 1.68
CA ILE A 211 6.97 -26.49 1.90
C ILE A 211 6.36 -25.96 0.60
N ILE A 212 7.11 -26.07 -0.51
CA ILE A 212 6.62 -25.65 -1.83
C ILE A 212 5.43 -26.51 -2.26
N ASP A 213 5.51 -27.82 -2.07
CA ASP A 213 4.43 -28.75 -2.43
C ASP A 213 3.15 -28.45 -1.64
N PHE A 214 3.27 -28.18 -0.32
CA PHE A 214 2.15 -27.77 0.52
C PHE A 214 1.56 -26.42 0.13
N PHE A 215 2.41 -25.43 -0.14
CA PHE A 215 1.98 -24.07 -0.50
C PHE A 215 1.11 -24.08 -1.77
N VAL A 216 1.52 -24.81 -2.80
CA VAL A 216 0.75 -24.89 -4.05
C VAL A 216 -0.49 -25.78 -3.95
N SER A 217 -0.60 -26.62 -2.91
CA SER A 217 -1.76 -27.48 -2.66
C SER A 217 -2.77 -26.88 -1.68
N LEU A 218 -2.56 -25.64 -1.21
CA LEU A 218 -3.49 -24.96 -0.30
C LEU A 218 -4.89 -24.87 -0.94
N PRO A 219 -5.98 -25.09 -0.17
CA PRO A 219 -7.35 -25.01 -0.70
C PRO A 219 -7.74 -23.60 -1.15
N GLU A 220 -6.99 -22.57 -0.74
CA GLU A 220 -7.15 -21.20 -1.21
C GLU A 220 -6.57 -21.00 -2.62
N VAL A 221 -5.72 -21.90 -3.12
CA VAL A 221 -5.04 -21.75 -4.42
C VAL A 221 -5.97 -22.19 -5.55
N ILE A 222 -6.16 -21.31 -6.53
CA ILE A 222 -6.97 -21.59 -7.72
C ILE A 222 -6.14 -21.71 -9.01
N LYS A 223 -4.92 -21.17 -9.01
CA LYS A 223 -3.99 -21.24 -10.15
C LYS A 223 -2.55 -21.18 -9.65
N ILE A 224 -1.69 -22.00 -10.24
CA ILE A 224 -0.25 -22.00 -9.98
C ILE A 224 0.42 -21.28 -11.16
N TRP A 225 1.08 -20.16 -10.90
CA TRP A 225 1.84 -19.42 -11.92
C TRP A 225 3.14 -20.10 -12.24
N ASN A 226 3.87 -20.48 -11.18
CA ASN A 226 5.11 -21.21 -11.28
C ASN A 226 5.29 -22.08 -10.04
N LYS A 227 6.02 -23.19 -10.23
CA LYS A 227 6.44 -24.09 -9.16
C LYS A 227 7.91 -24.41 -9.33
N GLY A 228 8.75 -23.81 -8.51
CA GLY A 228 10.19 -24.03 -8.49
C GLY A 228 10.64 -24.90 -7.32
N LYS A 229 11.96 -25.13 -7.20
CA LYS A 229 12.54 -25.88 -6.07
C LYS A 229 12.51 -25.09 -4.76
N THR A 230 12.70 -23.77 -4.83
CA THR A 230 12.82 -22.87 -3.66
C THR A 230 11.92 -21.65 -3.76
N LYS A 231 11.15 -21.52 -4.84
CA LYS A 231 10.23 -20.41 -5.06
C LYS A 231 9.00 -20.89 -5.81
N SER A 232 7.84 -20.36 -5.45
CA SER A 232 6.59 -20.61 -6.17
C SER A 232 5.69 -19.37 -6.11
N SER A 233 4.81 -19.24 -7.09
CA SER A 233 3.84 -18.15 -7.20
C SER A 233 2.48 -18.74 -7.52
N VAL A 234 1.44 -18.29 -6.80
CA VAL A 234 0.07 -18.80 -6.93
C VAL A 234 -0.96 -17.66 -6.88
N ARG A 235 -2.11 -17.87 -7.51
CA ARG A 235 -3.30 -17.03 -7.38
C ARG A 235 -4.25 -17.65 -6.36
N THR A 236 -4.77 -16.83 -5.45
CA THR A 236 -5.77 -17.25 -4.47
C THR A 236 -7.21 -17.06 -4.97
N LYS A 237 -8.15 -17.79 -4.38
CA LYS A 237 -9.61 -17.58 -4.56
C LYS A 237 -10.07 -16.19 -4.11
N TYR A 238 -9.28 -15.50 -3.30
CA TYR A 238 -9.54 -14.11 -2.87
C TYR A 238 -9.13 -13.08 -3.92
N GLY A 239 -8.47 -13.51 -5.00
CA GLY A 239 -8.09 -12.65 -6.13
C GLY A 239 -6.66 -12.11 -6.08
N PHE A 240 -5.98 -12.11 -4.93
CA PHE A 240 -4.58 -11.66 -4.85
C PHE A 240 -3.59 -12.81 -5.09
N ASP A 241 -2.38 -12.43 -5.53
CA ASP A 241 -1.26 -13.36 -5.73
C ASP A 241 -0.45 -13.54 -4.45
N MET A 242 0.12 -14.72 -4.29
CA MET A 242 1.06 -15.02 -3.22
C MET A 242 2.34 -15.62 -3.81
N ASP A 243 3.47 -15.11 -3.32
CA ASP A 243 4.80 -15.60 -3.62
C ASP A 243 5.40 -16.22 -2.36
N ILE A 244 6.07 -17.36 -2.52
CA ILE A 244 6.82 -18.02 -1.46
C ILE A 244 8.27 -18.17 -1.87
N ARG A 245 9.20 -17.91 -0.94
CA ARG A 245 10.64 -18.09 -1.15
C ARG A 245 11.27 -18.77 0.04
N VAL A 246 11.99 -19.84 -0.22
CA VAL A 246 12.77 -20.59 0.76
C VAL A 246 14.25 -20.27 0.57
N VAL A 247 14.90 -19.76 1.61
CA VAL A 247 16.29 -19.31 1.59
C VAL A 247 17.10 -20.00 2.70
N PRO A 248 18.43 -20.17 2.52
CA PRO A 248 19.28 -20.64 3.59
C PRO A 248 19.41 -19.58 4.69
N GLU A 249 19.59 -20.00 5.95
CA GLU A 249 19.68 -19.12 7.12
C GLU A 249 20.70 -17.98 6.94
N LYS A 250 21.86 -18.27 6.35
CA LYS A 250 22.91 -17.27 6.11
C LYS A 250 22.47 -16.09 5.23
N SER A 251 21.50 -16.30 4.34
CA SER A 251 20.99 -15.29 3.40
C SER A 251 19.73 -14.61 3.90
N TYR A 252 19.17 -15.06 5.03
CA TYR A 252 17.85 -14.68 5.46
C TYR A 252 17.70 -13.18 5.76
N GLY A 253 18.68 -12.56 6.42
CA GLY A 253 18.66 -11.14 6.72
C GLY A 253 18.66 -10.27 5.47
N ALA A 254 19.49 -10.61 4.48
CA ALA A 254 19.54 -9.92 3.19
C ALA A 254 18.26 -10.14 2.38
N ALA A 255 17.75 -11.37 2.34
CA ALA A 255 16.49 -11.69 1.66
C ALA A 255 15.31 -10.95 2.29
N LEU A 256 15.22 -10.90 3.62
CA LEU A 256 14.13 -10.20 4.30
C LEU A 256 14.19 -8.70 4.03
N GLN A 257 15.37 -8.08 4.07
CA GLN A 257 15.56 -6.68 3.69
C GLN A 257 15.11 -6.46 2.23
N TYR A 258 15.61 -7.28 1.31
CA TYR A 258 15.34 -7.16 -0.13
C TYR A 258 13.85 -7.32 -0.47
N PHE A 259 13.21 -8.40 -0.01
CA PHE A 259 11.81 -8.68 -0.32
C PHE A 259 10.84 -7.82 0.50
N THR A 260 11.26 -7.24 1.62
CA THR A 260 10.45 -6.22 2.30
C THR A 260 10.40 -4.94 1.47
N GLY A 261 11.50 -4.54 0.85
CA GLY A 261 11.58 -3.28 0.10
C GLY A 261 11.40 -2.04 0.98
N SER A 262 10.90 -0.91 0.46
CA SER A 262 10.42 -0.71 -0.93
C SER A 262 11.52 -0.86 -1.99
N LYS A 263 11.13 -0.81 -3.28
CA LYS A 263 12.09 -0.82 -4.39
C LYS A 263 13.05 0.37 -4.27
N GLU A 264 12.50 1.54 -3.95
CA GLU A 264 13.19 2.82 -3.80
C GLU A 264 14.19 2.74 -2.64
N HIS A 265 13.75 2.25 -1.49
CA HIS A 265 14.61 1.99 -0.34
C HIS A 265 15.78 1.05 -0.69
N ASN A 266 15.50 -0.05 -1.39
CA ASN A 266 16.52 -1.02 -1.82
C ASN A 266 17.55 -0.41 -2.79
N ILE A 267 17.13 0.50 -3.67
CA ILE A 267 18.04 1.17 -4.61
C ILE A 267 19.07 1.99 -3.83
N VAL A 268 18.62 2.78 -2.85
CA VAL A 268 19.50 3.62 -2.04
C VAL A 268 20.44 2.78 -1.18
N LEU A 269 19.96 1.72 -0.53
CA LEU A 269 20.84 0.82 0.23
C LEU A 269 21.93 0.16 -0.63
N ARG A 270 21.60 -0.23 -1.87
CA ARG A 270 22.60 -0.76 -2.81
C ARG A 270 23.61 0.29 -3.22
N LYS A 271 23.20 1.55 -3.41
CA LYS A 271 24.11 2.66 -3.70
C LYS A 271 25.11 2.87 -2.55
N ILE A 272 24.62 2.91 -1.31
CA ILE A 272 25.47 2.99 -0.10
C ILE A 272 26.43 1.81 -0.01
N ALA A 273 25.98 0.60 -0.34
CA ALA A 273 26.84 -0.57 -0.38
C ALA A 273 27.98 -0.40 -1.40
N ILE A 274 27.67 0.02 -2.62
CA ILE A 274 28.64 0.22 -3.70
C ILE A 274 29.69 1.27 -3.32
N GLU A 275 29.27 2.39 -2.74
CA GLU A 275 30.16 3.45 -2.25
C GLU A 275 31.14 2.96 -1.17
N LYS A 276 30.76 1.91 -0.43
CA LYS A 276 31.61 1.24 0.57
C LYS A 276 32.42 0.06 0.01
N GLY A 277 32.43 -0.15 -1.30
CA GLY A 277 33.09 -1.30 -1.93
C GLY A 277 32.42 -2.63 -1.60
N LEU A 278 31.10 -2.62 -1.38
CA LEU A 278 30.28 -3.78 -1.06
C LEU A 278 29.25 -4.05 -2.15
N LYS A 279 28.78 -5.29 -2.21
CA LYS A 279 27.66 -5.72 -3.06
C LYS A 279 26.53 -6.25 -2.19
N LEU A 280 25.36 -5.62 -2.27
CA LEU A 280 24.14 -6.05 -1.59
C LEU A 280 23.14 -6.64 -2.59
N ASN A 281 22.66 -7.86 -2.34
CA ASN A 281 21.60 -8.52 -3.10
C ASN A 281 20.74 -9.40 -2.18
N GLU A 282 19.78 -10.13 -2.74
CA GLU A 282 18.86 -11.00 -1.98
C GLU A 282 19.54 -12.17 -1.26
N TYR A 283 20.78 -12.51 -1.63
CA TYR A 283 21.54 -13.61 -1.06
C TYR A 283 22.47 -13.18 0.08
N GLY A 284 22.81 -11.90 0.18
CA GLY A 284 23.78 -11.43 1.16
C GLY A 284 24.36 -10.05 0.87
N ILE A 285 25.26 -9.65 1.74
CA ILE A 285 26.19 -8.54 1.52
C ILE A 285 27.61 -9.11 1.38
N PHE A 286 28.34 -8.65 0.37
CA PHE A 286 29.62 -9.23 -0.02
C PHE A 286 30.68 -8.13 -0.17
N SER A 287 31.93 -8.46 0.16
CA SER A 287 33.07 -7.62 -0.19
C SER A 287 33.27 -7.58 -1.71
N ALA A 288 33.38 -6.38 -2.29
CA ALA A 288 33.67 -6.16 -3.71
C ALA A 288 34.80 -5.13 -3.87
N PRO A 289 36.06 -5.49 -3.55
CA PRO A 289 37.20 -4.60 -3.72
C PRO A 289 37.32 -4.21 -5.20
N GLY A 290 37.32 -2.89 -5.50
CA GLY A 290 37.42 -2.37 -6.86
C GLY A 290 36.10 -2.03 -7.57
N GLY A 291 34.95 -2.12 -6.89
CA GLY A 291 33.68 -1.57 -7.39
C GLY A 291 33.03 -2.30 -8.57
N SER A 292 33.54 -3.46 -8.99
CA SER A 292 32.95 -4.20 -10.11
C SER A 292 31.65 -4.91 -9.70
N ALA A 293 30.52 -4.49 -10.26
CA ALA A 293 29.25 -5.20 -10.16
C ALA A 293 29.31 -6.62 -10.76
N ALA A 294 30.24 -6.83 -11.69
CA ALA A 294 30.60 -8.11 -12.29
C ALA A 294 31.57 -8.86 -11.36
N GLY A 295 31.14 -10.05 -10.90
CA GLY A 295 31.88 -10.88 -9.97
C GLY A 295 33.18 -11.39 -10.57
N GLY A 296 34.30 -11.07 -9.92
CA GLY A 296 35.60 -11.71 -10.10
C GLY A 296 36.20 -12.08 -8.73
N ARG A 297 36.64 -13.34 -8.62
CA ARG A 297 37.37 -14.04 -7.53
C ARG A 297 37.05 -13.68 -6.06
N LYS A 298 36.42 -14.66 -5.38
CA LYS A 298 36.23 -14.81 -3.92
C LYS A 298 35.69 -13.56 -3.20
N SER A 299 34.50 -13.11 -3.58
CA SER A 299 33.73 -12.17 -2.75
C SER A 299 33.32 -12.85 -1.44
N LYS A 300 33.90 -12.44 -0.31
CA LYS A 300 33.55 -12.96 1.01
C LYS A 300 32.19 -12.41 1.42
N MET A 301 31.29 -13.30 1.81
CA MET A 301 30.01 -12.93 2.40
C MET A 301 30.25 -12.37 3.81
N LEU A 302 29.75 -11.17 4.05
CA LEU A 302 29.74 -10.52 5.36
C LEU A 302 28.51 -10.99 6.16
N PRO A 303 28.43 -10.69 7.47
CA PRO A 303 27.27 -11.06 8.28
C PRO A 303 25.95 -10.59 7.66
N SER A 304 25.02 -11.54 7.47
CA SER A 304 23.73 -11.30 6.82
C SER A 304 22.62 -12.25 7.31
N LYS A 305 22.80 -12.83 8.50
CA LYS A 305 21.81 -13.75 9.08
C LYS A 305 20.54 -13.00 9.47
N ASN A 306 20.69 -11.78 9.98
CA ASN A 306 19.59 -10.91 10.39
C ASN A 306 19.60 -9.59 9.59
N GLU A 307 18.44 -8.95 9.43
CA GLU A 307 18.37 -7.65 8.77
C GLU A 307 19.25 -6.61 9.46
N LYS A 308 19.33 -6.63 10.79
CA LYS A 308 20.18 -5.73 11.58
C LYS A 308 21.65 -5.80 11.16
N ASP A 309 22.13 -6.98 10.75
CA ASP A 309 23.52 -7.15 10.28
C ASP A 309 23.76 -6.38 8.98
N ILE A 310 22.76 -6.34 8.08
CA ILE A 310 22.81 -5.61 6.81
C ILE A 310 22.95 -4.11 7.09
N TYR A 311 22.02 -3.54 7.87
CA TYR A 311 22.06 -2.11 8.20
C TYR A 311 23.34 -1.74 8.95
N LYS A 312 23.77 -2.55 9.92
CA LYS A 312 25.03 -2.33 10.65
C LYS A 312 26.24 -2.33 9.72
N THR A 313 26.31 -3.26 8.77
CA THR A 313 27.40 -3.33 7.78
C THR A 313 27.41 -2.09 6.87
N LEU A 314 26.24 -1.55 6.55
CA LEU A 314 26.10 -0.30 5.80
C LEU A 314 26.35 0.95 6.67
N GLY A 315 26.57 0.82 7.97
CA GLY A 315 26.74 1.95 8.90
C GLY A 315 25.43 2.69 9.19
N LEU A 316 24.31 1.98 9.22
CA LEU A 316 22.98 2.52 9.45
C LEU A 316 22.35 1.92 10.72
N GLN A 317 21.57 2.74 11.43
CA GLN A 317 20.58 2.21 12.38
C GLN A 317 19.61 1.26 11.63
N TRP A 318 19.15 0.19 12.28
CA TRP A 318 18.15 -0.70 11.68
C TRP A 318 16.84 0.06 11.48
N ILE A 319 16.33 0.04 10.24
CA ILE A 319 15.14 0.79 9.83
C ILE A 319 13.90 -0.12 9.92
N PRO A 320 12.89 0.22 10.74
CA PRO A 320 11.61 -0.48 10.78
C PRO A 320 10.96 -0.60 9.39
N PRO A 321 10.34 -1.73 9.03
CA PRO A 321 9.72 -1.95 7.72
C PRO A 321 8.75 -0.85 7.27
N GLU A 322 7.97 -0.30 8.20
CA GLU A 322 6.95 0.72 7.99
C GLU A 322 7.53 2.04 7.44
N LEU A 323 8.81 2.31 7.70
CA LEU A 323 9.49 3.53 7.26
C LEU A 323 10.18 3.40 5.89
N ARG A 324 10.29 2.19 5.33
CA ARG A 324 11.14 1.90 4.17
C ARG A 324 10.50 2.32 2.85
N GLU A 325 10.35 3.63 2.68
CA GLU A 325 9.66 4.26 1.55
C GLU A 325 10.51 5.34 0.85
N ASN A 326 11.77 5.52 1.27
CA ASN A 326 12.69 6.53 0.77
C ASN A 326 12.12 7.96 0.90
N GLN A 327 11.70 8.30 2.12
CA GLN A 327 11.08 9.58 2.49
C GLN A 327 11.81 10.29 3.64
N GLY A 328 13.10 9.99 3.83
CA GLY A 328 13.95 10.58 4.88
C GLY A 328 14.44 9.59 5.93
N GLU A 329 13.99 8.33 5.88
CA GLU A 329 14.33 7.32 6.89
C GLU A 329 15.80 6.91 6.82
N ILE A 330 16.42 6.96 5.63
CA ILE A 330 17.81 6.57 5.44
C ILE A 330 18.75 7.63 6.01
N GLU A 331 18.47 8.90 5.74
CA GLU A 331 19.19 10.05 6.28
C GLU A 331 19.08 10.09 7.81
N ALA A 332 17.89 9.83 8.34
CA ALA A 332 17.68 9.72 9.79
C ALA A 332 18.46 8.53 10.38
N ALA A 333 18.50 7.38 9.71
CA ALA A 333 19.25 6.21 10.16
C ALA A 333 20.77 6.41 10.14
N GLN A 334 21.29 7.20 9.19
CA GLN A 334 22.71 7.61 9.15
C GLN A 334 23.08 8.46 10.37
N LYS A 335 22.14 9.29 10.84
CA LYS A 335 22.30 10.18 12.00
C LYS A 335 21.91 9.54 13.32
N ASN A 336 21.50 8.27 13.33
CA ASN A 336 20.90 7.58 14.48
C ASN A 336 19.72 8.36 15.11
N SER A 337 18.91 9.01 14.27
CA SER A 337 17.80 9.88 14.65
C SER A 337 16.47 9.38 14.09
N LEU A 338 16.31 8.07 13.92
CA LEU A 338 15.01 7.49 13.51
C LEU A 338 13.94 7.84 14.54
N PRO A 339 12.69 8.12 14.10
CA PRO A 339 11.60 8.41 15.01
C PRO A 339 11.26 7.18 15.84
N PHE A 340 10.76 7.43 17.06
CA PHE A 340 10.07 6.40 17.83
C PHE A 340 8.74 6.07 17.12
N LEU A 341 8.45 4.78 16.96
CA LEU A 341 7.19 4.32 16.38
C LEU A 341 6.30 3.79 17.49
N VAL A 342 5.06 4.29 17.52
CA VAL A 342 4.00 3.77 18.40
C VAL A 342 3.76 2.30 18.04
N GLY A 343 3.94 1.40 19.00
CA GLY A 343 3.66 -0.02 18.88
C GLY A 343 2.24 -0.37 19.34
N TYR A 344 1.81 -1.60 19.01
CA TYR A 344 0.49 -2.10 19.44
C TYR A 344 0.30 -2.13 20.96
N GLY A 345 1.39 -2.32 21.73
CA GLY A 345 1.35 -2.30 23.19
C GLY A 345 1.22 -0.91 23.81
N ASP A 346 1.46 0.15 23.03
CA ASP A 346 1.30 1.55 23.48
C ASP A 346 -0.16 2.03 23.35
N ILE A 347 -1.00 1.27 22.63
CA ILE A 347 -2.42 1.58 22.43
C ILE A 347 -3.21 1.17 23.68
N LYS A 348 -3.70 2.18 24.40
CA LYS A 348 -4.48 1.99 25.65
C LYS A 348 -5.99 1.91 25.43
N GLY A 349 -6.48 2.28 24.27
CA GLY A 349 -7.90 2.27 23.97
C GLY A 349 -8.17 2.76 22.56
N ASP A 350 -9.41 2.58 22.13
CA ASP A 350 -9.95 3.13 20.88
C ASP A 350 -10.97 4.23 21.23
N LEU A 351 -10.95 5.35 20.51
CA LEU A 351 -11.80 6.50 20.78
C LEU A 351 -12.90 6.69 19.72
N HIS A 352 -12.97 5.85 18.68
CA HIS A 352 -13.94 6.03 17.60
C HIS A 352 -14.71 4.73 17.34
N CYS A 353 -15.48 4.31 18.34
CA CYS A 353 -16.38 3.16 18.23
C CYS A 353 -17.85 3.59 18.17
N HIS A 354 -18.63 2.92 17.32
CA HIS A 354 -20.07 3.14 17.23
C HIS A 354 -20.84 2.00 17.87
N SER A 355 -21.95 2.33 18.53
CA SER A 355 -22.81 1.40 19.27
C SER A 355 -24.20 1.26 18.65
N SER A 356 -24.99 0.37 19.22
CA SER A 356 -26.39 0.16 18.85
C SER A 356 -27.32 1.35 19.15
N TRP A 357 -26.82 2.42 19.77
CA TRP A 357 -27.54 3.69 19.86
C TRP A 357 -27.76 4.34 18.49
N GLY A 358 -26.81 4.14 17.55
CA GLY A 358 -26.93 4.54 16.16
C GLY A 358 -27.35 3.37 15.26
N THR A 359 -26.52 3.09 14.25
CA THR A 359 -26.74 1.98 13.29
C THR A 359 -25.79 0.79 13.46
N ALA A 360 -24.86 0.85 14.42
CA ALA A 360 -23.96 -0.26 14.66
C ALA A 360 -24.68 -1.44 15.35
N LYS A 361 -24.10 -2.64 15.24
CA LYS A 361 -24.74 -3.88 15.72
C LYS A 361 -24.56 -4.12 17.21
N ASN A 362 -23.42 -3.71 17.76
CA ASN A 362 -23.01 -4.09 19.11
C ASN A 362 -23.48 -3.06 20.14
N SER A 363 -23.93 -3.55 21.29
CA SER A 363 -24.19 -2.72 22.45
C SER A 363 -22.90 -2.11 23.02
N ILE A 364 -23.03 -1.04 23.82
CA ILE A 364 -21.89 -0.43 24.53
C ILE A 364 -21.20 -1.47 25.44
N GLU A 365 -21.98 -2.35 26.08
CA GLU A 365 -21.44 -3.41 26.93
C GLU A 365 -20.62 -4.45 26.14
N GLU A 366 -21.08 -4.88 24.96
CA GLU A 366 -20.32 -5.82 24.12
C GLU A 366 -19.00 -5.21 23.63
N ILE A 367 -19.03 -3.93 23.23
CA ILE A 367 -17.84 -3.17 22.84
C ILE A 367 -16.85 -3.06 24.01
N ALA A 368 -17.35 -2.72 25.20
CA ALA A 368 -16.53 -2.63 26.41
C ALA A 368 -15.88 -3.97 26.79
N ASN A 369 -16.63 -5.07 26.76
CA ASN A 369 -16.08 -6.40 27.05
C ASN A 369 -15.01 -6.82 26.03
N ALA A 370 -15.21 -6.51 24.74
CA ALA A 370 -14.20 -6.74 23.70
C ALA A 370 -12.92 -5.93 23.99
N ALA A 371 -13.04 -4.64 24.32
CA ALA A 371 -11.91 -3.78 24.67
C ALA A 371 -11.13 -4.32 25.89
N ILE A 372 -11.84 -4.78 26.94
CA ILE A 372 -11.23 -5.43 28.12
C ILE A 372 -10.46 -6.70 27.70
N SER A 373 -11.04 -7.54 26.83
CA SER A 373 -10.37 -8.75 26.33
C SER A 373 -9.08 -8.46 25.54
N MET A 374 -9.01 -7.28 24.92
CA MET A 374 -7.84 -6.80 24.18
C MET A 374 -6.79 -6.17 25.09
N GLY A 375 -7.08 -5.99 26.38
CA GLY A 375 -6.20 -5.38 27.37
C GLY A 375 -6.22 -3.85 27.37
N TYR A 376 -7.24 -3.22 26.77
CA TYR A 376 -7.40 -1.77 26.79
C TYR A 376 -7.74 -1.25 28.21
N GLU A 377 -7.27 -0.05 28.51
CA GLU A 377 -7.58 0.72 29.71
C GLU A 377 -8.88 1.54 29.54
N TYR A 378 -9.26 1.87 28.31
CA TYR A 378 -10.50 2.58 28.02
C TYR A 378 -11.07 2.27 26.64
N ILE A 379 -12.34 2.62 26.45
CA ILE A 379 -13.02 2.60 25.15
C ILE A 379 -13.91 3.84 25.02
N GLY A 380 -13.85 4.50 23.88
CA GLY A 380 -14.65 5.67 23.55
C GLY A 380 -15.85 5.30 22.68
N ILE A 381 -17.05 5.69 23.11
CA ILE A 381 -18.28 5.55 22.33
C ILE A 381 -18.56 6.88 21.63
N SER A 382 -18.51 6.89 20.30
CA SER A 382 -18.58 8.06 19.43
C SER A 382 -19.68 7.93 18.39
N ASP A 383 -20.92 7.68 18.83
CA ASP A 383 -22.05 7.60 17.92
C ASP A 383 -22.29 8.92 17.17
N HIS A 384 -22.83 8.81 15.94
CA HIS A 384 -23.14 9.97 15.10
C HIS A 384 -24.23 10.85 15.70
N THR A 385 -24.23 12.13 15.36
CA THR A 385 -25.24 13.12 15.74
C THR A 385 -26.22 13.46 14.60
N LYS A 386 -27.25 14.25 14.95
CA LYS A 386 -28.46 14.64 14.21
C LYS A 386 -28.45 14.64 12.68
N PHE A 387 -27.41 15.13 12.01
CA PHE A 387 -27.45 15.43 10.57
C PHE A 387 -27.60 14.16 9.71
N LEU A 388 -27.03 13.03 10.15
CA LEU A 388 -27.07 11.78 9.40
C LEU A 388 -28.37 11.02 9.66
N LYS A 389 -29.48 11.46 9.03
CA LYS A 389 -30.80 10.78 9.13
C LYS A 389 -30.76 9.30 8.71
N ILE A 390 -29.86 8.93 7.79
CA ILE A 390 -29.65 7.55 7.36
C ILE A 390 -29.00 6.71 8.47
N GLU A 391 -28.17 7.34 9.30
CA GLU A 391 -27.39 6.68 10.34
C GLU A 391 -28.04 6.76 11.74
N ARG A 392 -29.27 7.30 11.80
CA ARG A 392 -30.04 7.48 13.05
C ARG A 392 -29.24 8.22 14.13
N GLY A 393 -28.57 9.31 13.74
CA GLY A 393 -27.75 10.10 14.66
C GLY A 393 -28.53 10.64 15.86
N LEU A 394 -27.83 10.76 16.99
CA LEU A 394 -28.41 11.12 18.28
C LEU A 394 -28.63 12.64 18.39
N ASP A 395 -29.75 13.02 18.99
CA ASP A 395 -30.00 14.39 19.48
C ASP A 395 -29.46 14.62 20.90
N GLU A 396 -29.61 15.83 21.44
CA GLU A 396 -29.11 16.18 22.78
C GLU A 396 -29.77 15.34 23.88
N LYS A 397 -31.05 14.95 23.71
CA LYS A 397 -31.77 14.14 24.68
C LYS A 397 -31.26 12.71 24.67
N GLN A 398 -31.03 12.14 23.49
CA GLN A 398 -30.49 10.79 23.33
C GLN A 398 -29.05 10.70 23.86
N LEU A 399 -28.20 11.69 23.61
CA LEU A 399 -26.87 11.75 24.22
C LEU A 399 -26.94 11.80 25.76
N ALA A 400 -27.90 12.53 26.33
CA ALA A 400 -28.10 12.54 27.77
C ALA A 400 -28.57 11.17 28.30
N GLN A 401 -29.37 10.42 27.56
CA GLN A 401 -29.79 9.07 27.94
C GLN A 401 -28.64 8.06 27.83
N GLN A 402 -27.86 8.11 26.76
CA GLN A 402 -26.67 7.27 26.57
C GLN A 402 -25.66 7.47 27.70
N ARG A 403 -25.51 8.71 28.18
CA ARG A 403 -24.66 9.04 29.33
C ARG A 403 -25.06 8.26 30.57
N GLU A 404 -26.35 8.17 30.87
CA GLU A 404 -26.85 7.45 32.03
C GLU A 404 -26.61 5.93 31.91
N GLU A 405 -26.69 5.38 30.69
CA GLU A 405 -26.28 4.00 30.43
C GLU A 405 -24.78 3.80 30.67
N ILE A 406 -23.93 4.67 30.11
CA ILE A 406 -22.47 4.61 30.28
C ILE A 406 -22.08 4.75 31.75
N LYS A 407 -22.74 5.63 32.53
CA LYS A 407 -22.53 5.75 33.98
C LYS A 407 -22.82 4.43 34.71
N LYS A 408 -23.93 3.77 34.39
CA LYS A 408 -24.30 2.47 34.98
C LYS A 408 -23.29 1.39 34.60
N LEU A 409 -22.84 1.35 33.35
CA LEU A 409 -21.84 0.39 32.88
C LEU A 409 -20.47 0.64 33.53
N ASN A 410 -20.03 1.90 33.63
CA ASN A 410 -18.79 2.24 34.34
C ASN A 410 -18.85 1.81 35.81
N ALA A 411 -19.96 2.05 36.51
CA ALA A 411 -20.14 1.58 37.89
C ALA A 411 -20.07 0.03 37.98
N LYS A 412 -20.63 -0.68 36.99
CA LYS A 412 -20.55 -2.14 36.88
C LYS A 412 -19.11 -2.62 36.70
N PHE A 413 -18.33 -2.01 35.80
CA PHE A 413 -16.94 -2.42 35.52
C PHE A 413 -15.93 -2.01 36.60
N GLN A 414 -16.27 -1.03 37.44
CA GLN A 414 -15.44 -0.64 38.59
C GLN A 414 -15.65 -1.54 39.82
N ASN A 415 -16.67 -2.41 39.82
CA ASN A 415 -16.93 -3.32 40.93
C ASN A 415 -15.97 -4.53 40.89
N PRO A 416 -15.05 -4.70 41.86
CA PRO A 416 -14.07 -5.79 41.87
C PRO A 416 -14.70 -7.20 41.98
N ASN A 417 -15.98 -7.30 42.33
CA ASN A 417 -16.73 -8.56 42.42
C ASN A 417 -17.54 -8.90 41.16
N ALA A 418 -17.51 -8.08 40.11
CA ALA A 418 -18.22 -8.34 38.86
C ALA A 418 -17.52 -9.47 38.08
N LYS A 419 -18.16 -10.64 37.99
CA LYS A 419 -17.73 -11.72 37.10
C LYS A 419 -17.93 -11.28 35.64
N SER A 420 -16.85 -11.09 34.89
CA SER A 420 -16.92 -10.92 33.43
C SER A 420 -17.56 -12.18 32.82
N ASN A 421 -18.65 -12.04 32.07
CA ASN A 421 -19.31 -13.15 31.40
C ASN A 421 -18.68 -13.34 30.01
N PRO A 422 -17.75 -14.30 29.79
CA PRO A 422 -16.93 -14.34 28.57
C PRO A 422 -17.67 -14.98 27.38
N LYS A 423 -19.01 -15.06 27.41
CA LYS A 423 -19.78 -15.92 26.50
C LYS A 423 -20.15 -15.30 25.16
N SER A 424 -19.76 -14.07 24.84
CA SER A 424 -19.94 -13.52 23.49
C SER A 424 -18.60 -13.13 22.88
N LEU A 425 -18.45 -13.45 21.59
CA LEU A 425 -17.29 -13.17 20.72
C LEU A 425 -16.18 -14.22 20.75
N ALA A 426 -16.49 -15.40 20.19
CA ALA A 426 -15.49 -16.31 19.65
C ALA A 426 -14.78 -15.65 18.45
N THR A 427 -13.76 -14.84 18.71
CA THR A 427 -12.70 -14.57 17.73
C THR A 427 -11.46 -15.35 18.15
N ARG A 428 -11.30 -16.50 17.49
CA ARG A 428 -10.11 -17.36 17.58
C ARG A 428 -8.93 -16.54 17.07
N ASP A 429 -8.07 -16.04 17.98
CA ASP A 429 -6.62 -15.80 17.78
C ASP A 429 -5.99 -14.80 18.74
N LEU A 430 -6.73 -14.26 19.71
CA LEU A 430 -6.12 -13.51 20.82
C LEU A 430 -5.74 -14.49 21.94
N ALA A 431 -4.60 -14.23 22.57
CA ALA A 431 -3.95 -15.09 23.55
C ALA A 431 -4.93 -15.58 24.65
N LYS A 432 -4.64 -16.77 25.20
CA LYS A 432 -5.43 -17.43 26.25
C LYS A 432 -5.88 -16.45 27.34
N PRO A 433 -7.15 -16.50 27.79
CA PRO A 433 -7.62 -15.66 28.88
C PRO A 433 -7.09 -16.21 30.21
N ASP A 434 -5.85 -15.89 30.54
CA ASP A 434 -5.37 -16.07 31.92
C ASP A 434 -6.00 -14.96 32.76
N LYS A 435 -6.96 -15.35 33.62
CA LYS A 435 -7.60 -14.58 34.71
C LYS A 435 -7.33 -13.06 34.68
N CYS A 436 -8.04 -12.34 33.81
CA CYS A 436 -7.99 -10.88 33.77
C CYS A 436 -8.63 -10.31 35.04
N GLN A 437 -7.81 -9.97 36.04
CA GLN A 437 -8.21 -8.93 36.98
C GLN A 437 -8.43 -7.65 36.17
N ILE A 438 -9.63 -7.06 36.26
CA ILE A 438 -9.94 -5.81 35.58
C ILE A 438 -8.97 -4.74 36.12
N LYS A 439 -7.92 -4.42 35.35
CA LYS A 439 -7.22 -3.13 35.52
C LYS A 439 -8.27 -2.03 35.33
N LYS A 440 -8.13 -0.90 36.06
CA LYS A 440 -9.06 0.24 36.00
C LYS A 440 -9.50 0.52 34.55
N PHE A 441 -10.70 0.08 34.17
CA PHE A 441 -11.25 0.21 32.83
C PHE A 441 -12.32 1.30 32.83
N ARG A 442 -12.36 2.14 31.80
CA ARG A 442 -13.35 3.20 31.67
C ARG A 442 -13.95 3.28 30.26
N ILE A 443 -15.26 3.37 30.20
CA ILE A 443 -16.00 3.78 29.02
C ILE A 443 -16.06 5.30 29.02
N LEU A 444 -15.59 5.93 27.95
CA LEU A 444 -15.67 7.37 27.71
C LEU A 444 -16.85 7.65 26.79
N GLN A 445 -17.66 8.63 27.15
CA GLN A 445 -18.74 9.10 26.30
C GLN A 445 -18.23 10.22 25.39
N GLY A 446 -18.16 9.98 24.10
CA GLY A 446 -18.00 11.03 23.10
C GLY A 446 -19.16 11.06 22.11
N CYS A 447 -18.92 11.73 20.97
CA CYS A 447 -19.77 11.66 19.79
C CYS A 447 -18.95 11.92 18.53
N GLU A 448 -19.46 11.51 17.38
CA GLU A 448 -19.00 12.02 16.09
C GLU A 448 -19.98 13.08 15.57
N ALA A 449 -19.67 14.34 15.89
CA ALA A 449 -20.38 15.52 15.44
C ALA A 449 -20.18 15.78 13.95
N ASN A 450 -21.25 16.07 13.22
CA ASN A 450 -21.11 16.46 11.82
C ASN A 450 -20.68 17.92 11.73
N ILE A 451 -19.65 18.18 10.94
CA ILE A 451 -19.28 19.53 10.52
C ILE A 451 -20.22 19.91 9.37
N LEU A 452 -21.10 20.90 9.57
CA LEU A 452 -22.02 21.42 8.56
C LEU A 452 -21.27 22.20 7.48
N ALA A 453 -21.94 22.53 6.36
CA ALA A 453 -21.32 23.17 5.21
C ALA A 453 -20.66 24.52 5.52
N ASP A 454 -21.15 25.23 6.54
CA ASP A 454 -20.60 26.50 7.00
C ASP A 454 -19.50 26.35 8.07
N GLY A 455 -19.21 25.12 8.51
CA GLY A 455 -18.22 24.79 9.54
C GLY A 455 -18.75 24.79 10.98
N SER A 456 -20.04 25.06 11.20
CA SER A 456 -20.70 24.81 12.49
C SER A 456 -20.92 23.31 12.72
N LEU A 457 -21.21 22.91 13.97
CA LEU A 457 -21.54 21.53 14.31
C LEU A 457 -23.06 21.31 14.27
N ASP A 458 -23.49 20.10 13.97
CA ASP A 458 -24.90 19.73 13.87
C ASP A 458 -25.61 19.52 15.21
N ILE A 459 -24.91 19.77 16.32
CA ILE A 459 -25.41 19.63 17.68
C ILE A 459 -24.97 20.81 18.54
N LYS A 460 -25.76 21.15 19.55
CA LYS A 460 -25.55 22.32 20.39
C LYS A 460 -24.33 22.18 21.31
N ASP A 461 -23.62 23.29 21.50
CA ASP A 461 -22.43 23.36 22.37
C ASP A 461 -22.74 22.95 23.82
N GLU A 462 -23.94 23.21 24.36
CA GLU A 462 -24.28 22.81 25.74
C GLU A 462 -24.40 21.29 25.92
N ALA A 463 -24.64 20.54 24.84
CA ALA A 463 -24.61 19.09 24.86
C ALA A 463 -23.17 18.57 24.71
N LEU A 464 -22.39 19.19 23.83
CA LEU A 464 -20.99 18.86 23.60
C LEU A 464 -20.14 19.06 24.85
N ALA A 465 -20.31 20.18 25.55
CA ALA A 465 -19.57 20.54 26.76
C ALA A 465 -19.72 19.54 27.92
N LYS A 466 -20.69 18.63 27.83
CA LYS A 466 -20.88 17.58 28.83
C LYS A 466 -20.09 16.32 28.47
N LEU A 467 -19.73 16.07 27.22
CA LEU A 467 -19.08 14.83 26.77
C LEU A 467 -17.66 14.70 27.35
N ASP A 468 -17.14 13.48 27.45
CA ASP A 468 -15.74 13.25 27.83
C ASP A 468 -14.78 13.72 26.71
N TYR A 469 -15.22 13.64 25.44
CA TYR A 469 -14.52 14.18 24.27
C TYR A 469 -15.47 14.32 23.05
N VAL A 470 -15.09 15.09 22.04
CA VAL A 470 -15.84 15.29 20.80
C VAL A 470 -14.96 15.02 19.59
N ILE A 471 -15.46 14.16 18.71
CA ILE A 471 -14.93 13.97 17.37
C ILE A 471 -15.79 14.78 16.40
N ALA A 472 -15.19 15.52 15.49
CA ALA A 472 -15.88 16.25 14.44
C ALA A 472 -15.44 15.77 13.04
N GLY A 473 -16.40 15.47 12.16
CA GLY A 473 -16.13 14.91 10.84
C GLY A 473 -16.93 15.56 9.72
N VAL A 474 -16.41 15.49 8.49
CA VAL A 474 -17.14 15.91 7.28
C VAL A 474 -17.76 14.69 6.61
N HIS A 475 -19.10 14.67 6.51
CA HIS A 475 -19.85 13.57 5.90
C HIS A 475 -20.72 14.01 4.70
N SER A 476 -20.60 15.28 4.29
CA SER A 476 -21.39 15.87 3.21
C SER A 476 -20.62 16.92 2.42
N ASN A 477 -21.16 17.30 1.25
CA ASN A 477 -20.63 18.37 0.41
C ASN A 477 -19.15 18.19 0.03
N PHE A 478 -18.73 16.96 -0.30
CA PHE A 478 -17.33 16.63 -0.62
C PHE A 478 -16.73 17.33 -1.84
N LYS A 479 -17.54 17.99 -2.67
CA LYS A 479 -17.11 18.68 -3.89
C LYS A 479 -16.90 20.19 -3.72
N MET A 480 -16.84 20.69 -2.48
CA MET A 480 -16.57 22.12 -2.22
C MET A 480 -15.18 22.52 -2.74
N PRO A 481 -14.99 23.80 -3.13
CA PRO A 481 -13.66 24.33 -3.43
C PRO A 481 -12.69 24.13 -2.26
N LYS A 482 -11.40 23.92 -2.57
CA LYS A 482 -10.34 23.61 -1.60
C LYS A 482 -10.31 24.60 -0.43
N GLU A 483 -10.37 25.89 -0.75
CA GLU A 483 -10.31 26.99 0.22
C GLU A 483 -11.51 26.94 1.16
N LYS A 484 -12.71 26.68 0.61
CA LYS A 484 -13.96 26.60 1.39
C LYS A 484 -14.03 25.36 2.27
N MET A 485 -13.58 24.21 1.79
CA MET A 485 -13.49 23.00 2.62
C MET A 485 -12.47 23.17 3.75
N THR A 486 -11.35 23.84 3.47
CA THR A 486 -10.32 24.16 4.47
C THR A 486 -10.88 25.09 5.55
N GLU A 487 -11.54 26.19 5.17
CA GLU A 487 -12.21 27.12 6.11
C GLU A 487 -13.27 26.42 6.97
N ARG A 488 -14.07 25.53 6.36
CA ARG A 488 -15.09 24.72 7.04
C ARG A 488 -14.49 23.87 8.16
N ILE A 489 -13.40 23.15 7.88
CA ILE A 489 -12.72 22.31 8.89
C ILE A 489 -12.06 23.17 9.97
N ILE A 490 -11.37 24.25 9.58
CA ILE A 490 -10.72 25.17 10.55
C ILE A 490 -11.74 25.79 11.50
N ARG A 491 -12.95 26.13 11.02
CA ARG A 491 -14.02 26.64 11.89
C ARG A 491 -14.44 25.61 12.95
N ALA A 492 -14.55 24.34 12.57
CA ALA A 492 -14.83 23.26 13.52
C ALA A 492 -13.71 23.08 14.54
N ILE A 493 -12.44 23.12 14.12
CA ILE A 493 -11.27 23.06 15.01
C ILE A 493 -11.29 24.18 16.06
N LYS A 494 -11.82 25.36 15.72
CA LYS A 494 -11.91 26.50 16.65
C LYS A 494 -13.06 26.39 17.67
N ASN A 495 -13.93 25.39 17.57
CA ASN A 495 -14.96 25.17 18.58
C ASN A 495 -14.30 24.62 19.86
N PRO A 496 -14.50 25.24 21.04
CA PRO A 496 -13.82 24.87 22.28
C PRO A 496 -14.18 23.47 22.80
N ASN A 497 -15.23 22.84 22.25
CA ASN A 497 -15.63 21.50 22.62
C ASN A 497 -15.03 20.41 21.71
N VAL A 498 -14.36 20.75 20.59
CA VAL A 498 -13.84 19.76 19.63
C VAL A 498 -12.43 19.31 20.02
N ASP A 499 -12.25 18.01 20.20
CA ASP A 499 -10.94 17.42 20.55
C ASP A 499 -10.24 16.76 19.35
N ILE A 500 -11.02 16.18 18.42
CA ILE A 500 -10.49 15.33 17.34
C ILE A 500 -11.22 15.64 16.03
N ILE A 501 -10.48 15.72 14.92
CA ILE A 501 -11.05 15.71 13.57
C ILE A 501 -11.00 14.28 13.00
N SER A 502 -12.15 13.65 12.73
CA SER A 502 -12.19 12.29 12.16
C SER A 502 -11.86 12.28 10.67
N HIS A 503 -11.16 11.20 10.26
CA HIS A 503 -10.89 10.81 8.87
C HIS A 503 -10.83 11.99 7.87
N PRO A 504 -9.88 12.94 8.06
CA PRO A 504 -9.95 14.33 7.59
C PRO A 504 -9.90 14.55 6.07
N THR A 505 -9.75 13.49 5.28
CA THR A 505 -9.80 13.54 3.81
C THR A 505 -11.13 13.04 3.24
N GLY A 506 -11.94 12.37 4.06
CA GLY A 506 -13.16 11.67 3.65
C GLY A 506 -12.95 10.60 2.58
N ARG A 507 -11.70 10.22 2.29
CA ARG A 507 -11.39 9.23 1.26
C ARG A 507 -11.94 7.86 1.65
N LEU A 508 -12.43 7.12 0.67
CA LEU A 508 -12.71 5.71 0.79
C LEU A 508 -11.85 5.01 -0.25
N ILE A 509 -10.79 4.35 0.19
CA ILE A 509 -9.80 3.75 -0.71
C ILE A 509 -10.51 2.83 -1.73
N GLN A 510 -10.22 3.02 -3.02
CA GLN A 510 -10.87 2.33 -4.17
C GLN A 510 -12.36 2.63 -4.40
N LYS A 511 -12.97 3.57 -3.65
CA LYS A 511 -14.40 3.92 -3.77
C LYS A 511 -14.64 5.42 -3.98
N ARG A 512 -13.95 6.28 -3.24
CA ARG A 512 -14.10 7.73 -3.25
C ARG A 512 -12.76 8.39 -2.99
N ASP A 513 -12.35 9.28 -3.89
CA ASP A 513 -11.15 10.09 -3.71
C ASP A 513 -11.31 11.07 -2.52
N GLU A 514 -10.18 11.60 -2.05
CA GLU A 514 -10.18 12.65 -1.05
C GLU A 514 -10.87 13.92 -1.56
N TYR A 515 -11.55 14.63 -0.65
CA TYR A 515 -11.94 16.01 -0.94
C TYR A 515 -10.73 16.94 -0.83
N LEU A 516 -10.77 18.05 -1.56
CA LEU A 516 -9.64 18.97 -1.63
C LEU A 516 -9.53 19.81 -0.35
N ILE A 517 -8.39 19.73 0.34
CA ILE A 517 -8.09 20.51 1.54
C ILE A 517 -6.63 20.98 1.56
N ASP A 518 -6.36 22.01 2.35
CA ASP A 518 -5.00 22.45 2.69
C ASP A 518 -4.59 21.89 4.06
N PHE A 519 -3.85 20.79 4.03
CA PHE A 519 -3.43 20.09 5.26
C PHE A 519 -2.52 20.94 6.14
N ASP A 520 -1.61 21.73 5.56
CA ASP A 520 -0.68 22.55 6.35
C ASP A 520 -1.45 23.60 7.16
N LYS A 521 -2.47 24.22 6.55
CA LYS A 521 -3.36 25.17 7.26
C LYS A 521 -4.20 24.49 8.33
N ILE A 522 -4.74 23.30 8.06
CA ILE A 522 -5.52 22.53 9.03
C ILE A 522 -4.65 22.14 10.24
N LEU A 523 -3.44 21.63 10.00
CA LEU A 523 -2.49 21.26 11.06
C LEU A 523 -2.03 22.49 11.86
N ALA A 524 -1.80 23.63 11.19
CA ALA A 524 -1.47 24.87 11.88
C ALA A 524 -2.62 25.36 12.78
N ALA A 525 -3.86 25.25 12.31
CA ALA A 525 -5.03 25.58 13.13
C ALA A 525 -5.18 24.64 14.33
N ALA A 526 -5.02 23.33 14.12
CA ALA A 526 -5.09 22.34 15.19
C ALA A 526 -3.98 22.49 16.25
N LYS A 527 -2.81 23.00 15.85
CA LYS A 527 -1.71 23.32 16.77
C LYS A 527 -1.98 24.58 17.61
N ALA A 528 -2.78 25.50 17.09
CA ALA A 528 -3.03 26.81 17.69
C ALA A 528 -4.30 26.86 18.56
N ALA A 529 -5.25 25.95 18.32
CA ALA A 529 -6.37 25.66 19.21
C ALA A 529 -5.87 24.90 20.44
#